data_AF-A0A1H6N2Z3-F1
#
_entry.id   AF-A0A1H6N2Z3-F1
#
_cell.length_a   1.000
_cell.length_b   1.000
_cell.length_c   1.000
_cell.angle_alpha   90.00
_cell.angle_beta   90.00
_cell.angle_gamma   90.00
#
_symmetry.space_group_name_H-M   'P 1'
#
loop_
_entity.id
_entity.type
_entity.pdbx_description
1 polymer ?
#
loop_
_entity_poly.entity_id
_entity_poly.type
_entity_poly.pdbx_seq_one_letter_code
_entity_poly.pdbx_strand_id
1 'polypeptide(L)'
;MIKKLFLFLVFIFSTSMYSQNMKEEILNDAAFKELAERSLKFYSSEIYLNYDKISKEYISKMPTEYFTDKEADFPEWIKHHLSKTKFKSVEEAIDLYNKSNSAFVKKREAEDNLNNLLFTLVDKYGRDNFKPVYDEYVLKKIFNSNKS
;
A
#
# COMPACT_ATOMS: atom_id res chain seq x y z
N MET A 1 32.79 20.16 -30.42
CA MET A 1 32.58 19.58 -29.07
C MET A 1 31.78 20.50 -28.15
N ILE A 2 32.15 21.77 -28.00
CA ILE A 2 31.48 22.73 -27.08
C ILE A 2 29.96 22.87 -27.30
N LYS A 3 29.48 22.96 -28.56
CA LYS A 3 28.03 23.03 -28.85
C LYS A 3 27.23 21.79 -28.39
N LYS A 4 27.83 20.60 -28.46
CA LYS A 4 27.19 19.34 -28.01
C LYS A 4 27.14 19.26 -26.47
N LEU A 5 28.19 19.72 -25.80
CA LEU A 5 28.24 19.80 -24.33
C LEU A 5 27.22 20.82 -23.79
N PHE A 6 27.09 21.97 -24.45
CA PHE A 6 26.11 22.99 -24.09
C PHE A 6 24.66 22.49 -24.24
N LEU A 7 24.34 21.82 -25.35
CA LEU A 7 23.03 21.19 -25.56
C LEU A 7 22.72 20.11 -24.50
N PHE A 8 23.72 19.31 -24.12
CA PHE A 8 23.58 18.31 -23.07
C PHE A 8 23.29 18.93 -21.70
N LEU A 9 23.97 20.04 -21.36
CA LEU A 9 23.72 20.77 -20.12
C LEU A 9 22.31 21.38 -20.11
N VAL A 10 21.88 22.05 -21.19
CA VAL A 10 20.52 22.61 -21.31
C VAL A 10 19.46 21.52 -21.17
N PHE A 11 19.69 20.34 -21.75
CA PHE A 11 18.80 19.21 -21.62
C PHE A 11 18.65 18.77 -20.15
N ILE A 12 19.77 18.60 -19.42
CA ILE A 12 19.75 18.21 -17.99
C ILE A 12 19.04 19.26 -17.12
N PHE A 13 19.29 20.55 -17.36
CA PHE A 13 18.63 21.62 -16.60
C PHE A 13 17.12 21.64 -16.86
N SER A 14 16.69 21.45 -18.11
CA SER A 14 15.27 21.43 -18.47
C SER A 14 14.48 20.29 -17.81
N THR A 15 15.06 19.08 -17.75
CA THR A 15 14.41 17.94 -17.09
C THR A 15 14.33 18.11 -15.57
N SER A 16 15.34 18.76 -14.97
CA SER A 16 15.39 19.02 -13.52
C SER A 16 14.33 20.05 -13.10
N MET A 17 14.18 21.14 -13.86
CA MET A 17 13.14 22.14 -13.60
C MET A 17 11.73 21.58 -13.76
N TYR A 18 11.50 20.76 -14.79
CA TYR A 18 10.21 20.11 -15.00
C TYR A 18 9.81 19.21 -13.81
N SER A 19 10.75 18.42 -13.28
CA SER A 19 10.50 17.55 -12.13
C SER A 19 10.18 18.34 -10.84
N GLN A 20 10.89 19.44 -10.60
CA GLN A 20 10.63 20.29 -9.43
C GLN A 20 9.26 20.98 -9.51
N ASN A 21 8.91 21.53 -10.68
CA ASN A 21 7.61 22.16 -10.90
C ASN A 21 6.47 21.14 -10.71
N MET A 22 6.61 19.93 -11.25
CA MET A 22 5.63 18.87 -11.10
C MET A 22 5.40 18.48 -9.63
N LYS A 23 6.49 18.38 -8.83
CA LYS A 23 6.40 18.12 -7.40
C LYS A 23 5.63 19.22 -6.67
N GLU A 24 5.94 20.49 -6.96
CA GLU A 24 5.27 21.63 -6.34
C GLU A 24 3.78 21.69 -6.71
N GLU A 25 3.44 21.41 -7.96
CA GLU A 25 2.05 21.30 -8.41
C GLU A 25 1.27 20.23 -7.65
N ILE A 26 1.85 19.04 -7.46
CA ILE A 26 1.22 17.96 -6.68
C ILE A 26 1.03 18.37 -5.22
N LEU A 27 2.06 18.94 -4.58
CA LEU A 27 2.00 19.33 -3.17
C LEU A 27 0.98 20.45 -2.91
N ASN A 28 0.74 21.31 -3.91
CA ASN A 28 -0.21 22.40 -3.80
C ASN A 28 -1.65 22.00 -4.16
N ASP A 29 -1.86 20.85 -4.81
CA ASP A 29 -3.18 20.32 -5.16
C ASP A 29 -4.03 20.05 -3.91
N ALA A 30 -5.25 20.60 -3.89
CA ALA A 30 -6.22 20.40 -2.82
C ALA A 30 -6.60 18.92 -2.63
N ALA A 31 -6.78 18.19 -3.73
CA ALA A 31 -7.10 16.76 -3.68
C ALA A 31 -5.92 15.93 -3.14
N PHE A 32 -4.68 16.35 -3.39
CA PHE A 32 -3.51 15.71 -2.78
C PHE A 32 -3.45 15.95 -1.27
N LYS A 33 -3.73 17.17 -0.81
CA LYS A 33 -3.79 17.50 0.62
C LYS A 33 -4.88 16.68 1.32
N GLU A 34 -6.06 16.60 0.71
CA GLU A 34 -7.17 15.77 1.20
C GLU A 34 -6.79 14.28 1.24
N LEU A 35 -6.15 13.77 0.19
CA LEU A 35 -5.64 12.40 0.16
C LEU A 35 -4.64 12.16 1.31
N ALA A 36 -3.72 13.08 1.55
CA ALA A 36 -2.72 12.95 2.61
C ALA A 36 -3.36 12.87 4.01
N GLU A 37 -4.32 13.74 4.30
CA GLU A 37 -5.06 13.75 5.56
C GLU A 37 -5.89 12.47 5.76
N ARG A 38 -6.61 12.05 4.71
CA ARG A 38 -7.41 10.81 4.75
C ARG A 38 -6.54 9.57 4.89
N SER A 39 -5.40 9.53 4.21
CA SER A 39 -4.42 8.46 4.34
C SER A 39 -3.97 8.34 5.79
N LEU A 40 -3.55 9.45 6.40
CA LEU A 40 -3.09 9.45 7.80
C LEU A 40 -4.18 8.94 8.74
N LYS A 41 -5.43 9.42 8.57
CA LYS A 41 -6.56 8.97 9.39
C LYS A 41 -6.87 7.49 9.19
N PHE A 42 -6.80 7.01 7.95
CA PHE A 42 -7.06 5.60 7.63
C PHE A 42 -6.00 4.67 8.21
N TYR A 43 -4.72 4.94 7.95
CA TYR A 43 -3.62 4.07 8.40
C TYR A 43 -3.35 4.13 9.91
N SER A 44 -3.90 5.13 10.61
CA SER A 44 -3.92 5.19 12.08
C SER A 44 -5.24 4.70 12.70
N SER A 45 -6.23 4.30 11.88
CA SER A 45 -7.52 3.84 12.37
C SER A 45 -7.45 2.45 13.00
N GLU A 46 -8.33 2.19 13.96
CA GLU A 46 -8.48 0.85 14.55
C GLU A 46 -8.82 -0.21 13.50
N ILE A 47 -9.57 0.15 12.45
CA ILE A 47 -9.91 -0.77 11.35
C ILE A 47 -8.63 -1.27 10.68
N TYR A 48 -7.74 -0.36 10.30
CA TYR A 48 -6.48 -0.72 9.66
C TYR A 48 -5.55 -1.47 10.61
N LEU A 49 -5.40 -0.99 11.85
CA LEU A 49 -4.50 -1.61 12.84
C LEU A 49 -4.95 -3.03 13.20
N ASN A 50 -6.26 -3.27 13.35
CA ASN A 50 -6.81 -4.59 13.60
C ASN A 50 -6.61 -5.52 12.40
N TYR A 51 -6.86 -5.04 11.18
CA TYR A 51 -6.57 -5.80 9.97
C TYR A 51 -5.08 -6.18 9.87
N ASP A 52 -4.18 -5.23 10.06
CA ASP A 52 -2.72 -5.45 9.98
C ASP A 52 -2.28 -6.50 11.00
N LYS A 53 -2.75 -6.39 12.26
CA LYS A 53 -2.46 -7.36 13.31
C LYS A 53 -2.95 -8.77 12.95
N ILE A 54 -4.22 -8.93 12.60
CA ILE A 54 -4.83 -10.23 12.30
C ILE A 54 -4.20 -10.84 11.04
N SER A 55 -3.99 -10.03 10.00
CA SER A 55 -3.38 -10.49 8.75
C SER A 55 -1.94 -10.95 8.97
N LYS A 56 -1.14 -10.22 9.75
CA LYS A 56 0.23 -10.63 10.09
C LYS A 56 0.23 -11.94 10.87
N GLU A 57 -0.67 -12.10 11.83
CA GLU A 57 -0.80 -13.34 12.59
C GLU A 57 -1.12 -14.52 11.66
N TYR A 58 -2.14 -14.38 10.81
CA TYR A 58 -2.54 -15.40 9.84
C TYR A 58 -1.37 -15.77 8.91
N ILE A 59 -0.74 -14.79 8.26
CA ILE A 59 0.37 -15.01 7.33
C ILE A 59 1.55 -15.69 8.03
N SER A 60 1.87 -15.29 9.27
CA SER A 60 3.00 -15.85 10.02
C SER A 60 2.86 -17.34 10.34
N LYS A 61 1.63 -17.86 10.32
CA LYS A 61 1.27 -19.27 10.57
C LYS A 61 1.15 -20.11 9.31
N MET A 62 1.13 -19.47 8.13
CA MET A 62 0.97 -20.13 6.84
C MET A 62 2.31 -20.37 6.14
N PRO A 63 2.47 -21.48 5.39
CA PRO A 63 3.61 -21.68 4.52
C PRO A 63 3.48 -20.81 3.26
N THR A 64 4.62 -20.36 2.72
CA THR A 64 4.66 -19.50 1.53
C THR A 64 3.98 -20.15 0.31
N GLU A 65 4.07 -21.48 0.18
CA GLU A 65 3.48 -22.27 -0.91
C GLU A 65 1.96 -22.05 -1.05
N TYR A 66 1.25 -21.86 0.06
CA TYR A 66 -0.20 -21.61 0.03
C TYR A 66 -0.56 -20.34 -0.75
N PHE A 67 0.25 -19.28 -0.62
CA PHE A 67 -0.01 -18.01 -1.32
C PHE A 67 0.28 -18.05 -2.81
N THR A 68 0.94 -19.11 -3.30
CA THR A 68 1.19 -19.33 -4.72
C THR A 68 0.16 -20.22 -5.39
N ASP A 69 -0.65 -20.92 -4.61
CA ASP A 69 -1.74 -21.76 -5.11
C ASP A 69 -3.00 -20.90 -5.33
N LYS A 70 -3.31 -20.64 -6.60
CA LYS A 70 -4.40 -19.73 -6.99
C LYS A 70 -5.79 -20.33 -6.88
N GLU A 71 -5.90 -21.64 -6.68
CA GLU A 71 -7.18 -22.37 -6.70
C GLU A 71 -7.52 -23.04 -5.35
N ALA A 72 -6.67 -22.89 -4.33
CA ALA A 72 -6.88 -23.52 -3.04
C ALA A 72 -8.03 -22.87 -2.25
N ASP A 73 -9.11 -23.64 -2.04
CA ASP A 73 -10.09 -23.35 -0.99
C ASP A 73 -9.46 -23.59 0.39
N PHE A 74 -9.30 -22.54 1.19
CA PHE A 74 -8.56 -22.61 2.47
C PHE A 74 -9.09 -23.69 3.42
N PRO A 75 -10.41 -23.77 3.71
CA PRO A 75 -10.94 -24.74 4.67
C PRO A 75 -10.73 -26.19 4.25
N GLU A 76 -10.66 -26.49 2.95
CA GLU A 76 -10.30 -27.82 2.47
C GLU A 76 -8.79 -28.03 2.48
N TRP A 77 -8.02 -27.05 2.01
CA TRP A 77 -6.57 -27.11 1.97
C TRP A 77 -5.96 -27.41 3.34
N ILE A 78 -6.45 -26.74 4.40
CA ILE A 78 -5.90 -26.88 5.75
C ILE A 78 -6.11 -28.26 6.37
N LYS A 79 -7.16 -29.00 5.96
CA LYS A 79 -7.41 -30.37 6.43
C LYS A 79 -6.29 -31.33 6.04
N HIS A 80 -5.68 -31.11 4.87
CA HIS A 80 -4.60 -31.96 4.34
C HIS A 80 -3.20 -31.42 4.64
N HIS A 81 -3.10 -30.15 5.06
CA HIS A 81 -1.83 -29.44 5.18
C HIS A 81 -1.55 -28.86 6.57
N LEU A 82 -2.35 -29.19 7.60
CA LEU A 82 -2.16 -28.69 8.97
C LEU A 82 -0.71 -28.84 9.45
N SER A 83 -0.08 -29.99 9.17
CA SER A 83 1.32 -30.29 9.54
C SER A 83 2.37 -29.37 8.91
N LYS A 84 2.02 -28.65 7.83
CA LYS A 84 2.88 -27.66 7.18
C LYS A 84 2.68 -26.25 7.72
N THR A 85 1.80 -26.07 8.71
CA THR A 85 1.45 -24.77 9.28
C THR A 85 1.92 -24.65 10.73
N LYS A 86 1.74 -23.47 11.33
CA LYS A 86 1.93 -23.24 12.78
C LYS A 86 0.61 -23.20 13.56
N PHE A 87 -0.47 -23.71 12.99
CA PHE A 87 -1.74 -23.88 13.69
C PHE A 87 -1.72 -25.15 14.54
N LYS A 88 -2.40 -25.11 15.69
CA LYS A 88 -2.53 -26.26 16.60
C LYS A 88 -3.65 -27.20 16.16
N SER A 89 -4.67 -26.66 15.50
CA SER A 89 -5.79 -27.44 14.98
C SER A 89 -6.40 -26.80 13.73
N VAL A 90 -7.23 -27.58 13.03
CA VAL A 90 -8.00 -27.09 11.87
C VAL A 90 -8.97 -25.99 12.29
N GLU A 91 -9.59 -26.13 13.47
CA GLU A 91 -10.55 -25.14 14.01
C GLU A 91 -9.89 -23.79 14.29
N GLU A 92 -8.68 -23.79 14.90
CA GLU A 92 -7.91 -22.56 15.10
C GLU A 92 -7.61 -21.87 13.76
N ALA A 93 -7.24 -22.66 12.76
CA ALA A 93 -6.90 -22.15 11.44
C ALA A 93 -8.11 -21.52 10.72
N ILE A 94 -9.26 -22.20 10.76
CA ILE A 94 -10.51 -21.70 10.18
C ILE A 94 -10.99 -20.44 10.89
N ASP A 95 -10.92 -20.40 12.22
CA ASP A 95 -11.30 -19.21 13.00
C ASP A 95 -10.44 -17.99 12.63
N LEU A 96 -9.11 -18.15 12.58
CA LEU A 96 -8.22 -17.05 12.22
C LEU A 96 -8.38 -16.62 10.76
N TYR A 97 -8.61 -17.56 9.84
CA TYR A 97 -8.91 -17.25 8.44
C TYR A 97 -10.18 -16.41 8.29
N ASN A 98 -11.26 -16.80 8.98
CA ASN A 98 -12.52 -16.05 8.95
C ASN A 98 -12.37 -14.65 9.54
N LYS A 99 -11.61 -14.51 10.64
CA LYS A 99 -11.26 -13.21 11.23
C LYS A 99 -10.46 -12.35 10.25
N SER A 100 -9.47 -12.94 9.59
CA SER A 100 -8.65 -12.24 8.59
C SER A 100 -9.49 -11.75 7.41
N ASN A 101 -10.36 -12.60 6.86
CA ASN A 101 -11.28 -12.24 5.78
C ASN A 101 -12.25 -11.13 6.21
N SER A 102 -12.87 -11.24 7.38
CA SER A 102 -13.79 -10.20 7.86
C SER A 102 -13.08 -8.86 8.08
N ALA A 103 -11.86 -8.89 8.65
CA ALA A 103 -11.05 -7.69 8.80
C ALA A 103 -10.65 -7.09 7.45
N PHE A 104 -10.32 -7.93 6.46
CA PHE A 104 -10.01 -7.48 5.10
C PHE A 104 -11.21 -6.77 4.44
N VAL A 105 -12.41 -7.35 4.54
CA VAL A 105 -13.63 -6.74 3.98
C VAL A 105 -13.87 -5.36 4.60
N LYS A 106 -13.85 -5.26 5.93
CA LYS A 106 -14.02 -3.97 6.63
C LYS A 106 -12.95 -2.95 6.25
N LYS A 107 -11.69 -3.39 6.14
CA LYS A 107 -10.58 -2.55 5.70
C LYS A 107 -10.79 -2.04 4.28
N ARG A 108 -11.30 -2.88 3.38
CA ARG A 108 -11.56 -2.53 1.98
C ARG A 108 -12.67 -1.49 1.86
N GLU A 109 -13.79 -1.71 2.52
CA GLU A 109 -14.91 -0.76 2.57
C GLU A 109 -14.47 0.62 3.08
N ALA A 110 -13.60 0.65 4.10
CA ALA A 110 -13.05 1.89 4.63
C ALA A 110 -12.01 2.57 3.70
N GLU A 111 -11.38 1.80 2.81
CA GLU A 111 -10.32 2.28 1.90
C GLU A 111 -10.87 2.77 0.55
N ASP A 112 -12.05 2.33 0.11
CA ASP A 112 -12.56 2.60 -1.24
C ASP A 112 -12.55 4.09 -1.62
N ASN A 113 -12.95 4.97 -0.70
CA ASN A 113 -12.93 6.41 -0.92
C ASN A 113 -11.50 6.99 -1.02
N LEU A 114 -10.53 6.37 -0.35
CA LEU A 114 -9.12 6.75 -0.44
C LEU A 114 -8.55 6.34 -1.80
N ASN A 115 -8.88 5.12 -2.26
CA ASN A 115 -8.42 4.58 -3.53
C ASN A 115 -8.90 5.42 -4.72
N ASN A 116 -10.14 5.91 -4.69
CA ASN A 116 -10.67 6.77 -5.76
C ASN A 116 -9.88 8.09 -5.90
N LEU A 117 -9.55 8.74 -4.78
CA LEU A 117 -8.71 9.95 -4.78
C LEU A 117 -7.30 9.64 -5.28
N LEU A 118 -6.73 8.53 -4.83
CA LEU A 118 -5.41 8.06 -5.26
C LEU A 118 -5.38 7.87 -6.78
N PHE A 119 -6.34 7.14 -7.35
CA PHE A 119 -6.40 6.88 -8.79
C PHE A 119 -6.60 8.16 -9.60
N THR A 120 -7.48 9.05 -9.15
CA THR A 120 -7.70 10.35 -9.81
C THR A 120 -6.40 11.16 -9.91
N LEU A 121 -5.60 11.19 -8.83
CA LEU A 121 -4.32 11.92 -8.82
C LEU A 121 -3.24 11.20 -9.63
N VAL A 122 -3.22 9.87 -9.63
CA VAL A 122 -2.32 9.07 -10.48
C VAL A 122 -2.62 9.30 -11.97
N ASP A 123 -3.90 9.34 -12.34
CA ASP A 123 -4.31 9.62 -13.73
C ASP A 123 -3.96 11.04 -14.14
N LYS A 124 -4.09 12.01 -13.22
CA LYS A 124 -3.77 13.41 -13.46
C LYS A 124 -2.27 13.66 -13.65
N TYR A 125 -1.44 13.12 -12.77
CA TYR A 125 0.01 13.45 -12.71
C TYR A 125 0.91 12.38 -13.33
N GLY A 126 0.37 11.21 -13.63
CA GLY A 126 1.13 10.02 -13.99
C GLY A 126 1.77 9.35 -12.78
N ARG A 127 1.76 8.01 -12.77
CA ARG A 127 2.29 7.20 -11.67
C ARG A 127 3.74 7.56 -11.30
N ASP A 128 4.59 7.80 -12.30
CA ASP A 128 6.03 8.03 -12.10
C ASP A 128 6.33 9.36 -11.42
N ASN A 129 5.49 10.38 -11.62
CA ASN A 129 5.64 11.67 -10.94
C ASN A 129 4.93 11.68 -9.58
N PHE A 130 3.75 11.07 -9.51
CA PHE A 130 2.92 11.07 -8.32
C PHE A 130 3.51 10.22 -7.18
N LYS A 131 3.90 8.97 -7.51
CA LYS A 131 4.28 7.98 -6.49
C LYS A 131 5.44 8.45 -5.60
N PRO A 132 6.55 9.01 -6.13
CA PRO A 132 7.64 9.49 -5.28
C PRO A 132 7.21 10.56 -4.28
N VAL A 133 6.32 11.49 -4.71
CA VAL A 133 5.80 12.54 -3.84
C VAL A 133 4.89 11.95 -2.75
N TYR A 134 3.99 11.04 -3.12
CA TYR A 134 3.11 10.38 -2.15
C TYR A 134 3.91 9.54 -1.13
N ASP A 135 4.90 8.77 -1.58
CA ASP A 135 5.77 7.98 -0.71
C ASP A 135 6.53 8.86 0.29
N GLU A 136 7.13 9.95 -0.18
CA GLU A 136 7.95 10.87 0.62
C GLU A 136 7.12 11.64 1.65
N TYR A 137 5.96 12.16 1.25
CA TYR A 137 5.21 13.11 2.07
C TYR A 137 4.05 12.50 2.86
N VAL A 138 3.57 11.31 2.46
CA VAL A 138 2.44 10.63 3.11
C VAL A 138 2.91 9.32 3.75
N LEU A 139 3.36 8.34 2.95
CA LEU A 139 3.67 7.00 3.49
C LEU A 139 4.81 7.03 4.51
N LYS A 140 5.88 7.77 4.25
CA LYS A 140 7.00 7.87 5.19
C LYS A 140 6.57 8.42 6.56
N LYS A 141 5.61 9.36 6.58
CA LYS A 141 5.08 9.89 7.85
C LYS A 141 4.30 8.82 8.61
N ILE A 142 3.41 8.11 7.93
CA ILE A 142 2.64 7.00 8.52
C ILE A 142 3.57 5.94 9.11
N PHE A 143 4.60 5.51 8.37
CA PHE A 143 5.53 4.49 8.85
C PHE A 143 6.43 4.95 9.99
N ASN A 144 6.78 6.24 10.06
CA ASN A 144 7.56 6.78 11.17
C ASN A 144 6.71 6.98 12.42
N SER A 145 5.46 7.46 12.26
CA SER A 145 4.51 7.61 13.37
C SER A 145 4.16 6.28 14.04
N ASN A 146 4.10 5.18 13.29
CA ASN A 146 3.77 3.85 13.82
C ASN A 146 4.96 3.11 14.47
N LYS A 147 6.16 3.71 14.49
CA LYS A 147 7.36 3.17 15.15
C LYS A 147 7.67 3.85 16.50
N SER A 148 6.89 4.87 16.86
CA SER A 148 7.02 5.67 18.09
C SER A 148 6.11 5.11 19.18
#